data_AF-A0A0G0YAS8-F1
#
_entry.id   AF-A0A0G0YAS8-F1
#
_cell.length_a   1.000
_cell.length_b   1.000
_cell.length_c   1.000
_cell.angle_alpha   90.00
_cell.angle_beta   90.00
_cell.angle_gamma   90.00
#
_symmetry.space_group_name_H-M   'P 1'
#
loop_
_entity.id
_entity.type
_entity.pdbx_description
1 polymer ?
#
loop_
_entity_poly.entity_id
_entity_poly.type
_entity_poly.pdbx_seq_one_letter_code
_entity_poly.pdbx_strand_id
1 'polypeptide(L)'
;MRLNMKKFSLLSAAAAGAVYSACTLFVILWPGFSTKLMGWLFHLSSPEAVFGTMRVTATGYIGGLLEVVVYMYVMAWIFAWVFNRTVKHQ
;
A
#
# COMPACT_ATOMS: atom_id res chain seq x y z
N MET A 1 -10.64 -6.97 -23.97
CA MET A 1 -9.31 -6.40 -23.63
C MET A 1 -8.51 -7.42 -22.82
N ARG A 2 -7.20 -7.59 -23.04
CA ARG A 2 -6.36 -8.55 -22.29
C ARG A 2 -5.17 -7.83 -21.65
N LEU A 3 -5.11 -7.83 -20.33
CA LEU A 3 -4.02 -7.24 -19.56
C LEU A 3 -2.76 -8.09 -19.65
N ASN A 4 -1.62 -7.46 -19.90
CA ASN A 4 -0.32 -8.10 -19.74
C ASN A 4 -0.02 -8.23 -18.25
N MET A 5 -0.22 -9.43 -17.71
CA MET A 5 -0.13 -9.68 -16.27
C MET A 5 1.22 -9.24 -15.69
N LYS A 6 2.34 -9.57 -16.34
CA LYS A 6 3.68 -9.21 -15.84
C LYS A 6 3.88 -7.69 -15.81
N LYS A 7 3.60 -7.00 -16.92
CA LYS A 7 3.79 -5.54 -17.00
C LYS A 7 2.87 -4.80 -16.04
N PHE A 8 1.61 -5.22 -15.97
CA PHE A 8 0.62 -4.63 -15.08
C PHE A 8 1.02 -4.80 -13.61
N SER A 9 1.34 -6.02 -13.18
CA SER A 9 1.76 -6.27 -11.80
C SER A 9 3.02 -5.51 -11.40
N LEU A 10 4.01 -5.41 -12.29
CA LEU A 10 5.22 -4.62 -12.03
C LEU A 10 4.90 -3.13 -11.87
N LEU A 11 4.08 -2.56 -12.76
CA LEU A 11 3.67 -1.15 -12.67
C LEU A 11 2.86 -0.87 -11.40
N SER A 12 1.91 -1.73 -11.06
CA SER A 12 1.11 -1.61 -9.84
C SER A 12 2.00 -1.68 -8.60
N ALA A 13 2.94 -2.63 -8.54
CA ALA A 13 3.87 -2.76 -7.44
C ALA A 13 4.80 -1.55 -7.30
N ALA A 14 5.35 -1.05 -8.40
CA ALA A 14 6.20 0.14 -8.41
C ALA A 14 5.42 1.40 -7.97
N ALA A 15 4.19 1.56 -8.48
CA ALA A 15 3.33 2.67 -8.09
C ALA A 15 2.97 2.61 -6.60
N ALA A 16 2.60 1.43 -6.07
CA ALA A 16 2.32 1.25 -4.65
C ALA A 16 3.54 1.50 -3.77
N GLY A 17 4.73 1.06 -4.19
CA GLY A 17 5.98 1.37 -3.50
C GLY A 17 6.24 2.88 -3.44
N ALA A 18 6.08 3.59 -4.56
CA ALA A 18 6.26 5.04 -4.60
C ALA A 18 5.24 5.78 -3.69
N VAL A 19 3.98 5.35 -3.70
CA VAL A 19 2.94 5.90 -2.82
C VAL A 19 3.30 5.63 -1.36
N TYR A 20 3.70 4.41 -1.01
CA TYR A 20 4.13 4.07 0.35
C TYR A 20 5.30 4.93 0.84
N SER A 21 6.30 5.16 -0.02
CA SER A 21 7.42 6.06 0.29
C SER A 21 6.96 7.50 0.55
N ALA A 22 6.08 8.03 -0.30
CA ALA A 22 5.51 9.36 -0.10
C ALA A 22 4.69 9.45 1.20
N CYS A 23 3.87 8.43 1.49
CA CYS A 23 3.11 8.33 2.74
C CYS A 23 4.03 8.27 3.96
N THR A 24 5.13 7.54 3.88
CA THR A 24 6.12 7.45 4.97
C THR A 24 6.76 8.81 5.24
N LEU A 25 7.16 9.54 4.20
CA LEU A 25 7.70 10.90 4.34
C LEU A 25 6.67 11.84 4.98
N PHE A 26 5.40 11.74 4.59
CA PHE A 26 4.33 12.52 5.17
C PHE A 26 4.16 12.25 6.68
N VAL A 27 4.22 10.98 7.10
CA VAL A 27 4.16 10.59 8.52
C VAL A 27 5.35 11.13 9.32
N ILE A 28 6.55 11.16 8.73
CA ILE A 28 7.74 11.73 9.37
C ILE A 28 7.57 13.23 9.62
N LEU A 29 7.02 13.96 8.63
CA LEU A 29 6.88 15.41 8.69
C LEU A 29 5.69 15.86 9.57
N TRP A 30 4.57 15.12 9.57
CA TRP A 30 3.34 15.49 10.28
C TRP A 30 2.71 14.34 11.09
N PRO A 31 3.42 13.76 12.07
CA PRO A 31 2.97 12.57 12.81
C PRO A 31 1.64 12.77 13.53
N GLY A 32 1.41 13.95 14.11
CA GLY A 32 0.15 14.28 14.81
C GLY A 32 -1.06 14.40 13.88
N PHE A 33 -0.85 14.80 12.62
CA PHE A 33 -1.94 14.82 11.64
C PHE A 33 -2.19 13.42 11.08
N SER A 34 -1.13 12.66 10.79
CA SER A 34 -1.25 11.29 10.29
C SER A 34 -2.01 10.37 11.24
N THR A 35 -1.74 10.46 12.55
CA THR A 35 -2.45 9.69 13.58
C THR A 35 -3.95 10.02 13.63
N LYS A 36 -4.32 11.30 13.58
CA LYS A 36 -5.74 11.73 13.49
C LYS A 36 -6.41 11.26 12.20
N LEU A 37 -5.72 11.37 11.07
CA LEU A 37 -6.22 10.91 9.77
C LEU A 37 -6.48 9.40 9.79
N MET A 38 -5.58 8.59 10.34
CA MET A 38 -5.79 7.16 10.53
C MET A 38 -6.97 6.88 11.47
N GLY A 39 -7.15 7.70 12.50
CA GLY A 39 -8.33 7.67 13.36
C GLY A 39 -9.64 7.77 12.60
N TRP A 40 -9.74 8.76 11.71
CA TRP A 40 -10.93 8.96 10.88
C TRP A 40 -11.14 7.87 9.84
N LEU A 41 -10.07 7.44 9.15
CA LEU A 41 -10.17 6.44 8.09
C LEU A 41 -10.51 5.05 8.62
N PHE A 42 -9.99 4.68 9.79
CA PHE A 42 -10.17 3.35 10.37
C PHE A 42 -11.19 3.30 11.52
N HIS A 43 -11.95 4.39 11.74
CA HIS A 43 -12.93 4.50 12.83
C HIS A 43 -12.34 4.15 14.21
N LEU A 44 -11.08 4.52 14.45
CA LEU A 44 -10.41 4.25 15.73
C LEU A 44 -10.83 5.31 16.76
N SER A 45 -11.38 4.85 17.88
CA SER A 45 -11.79 5.71 18.99
C SER A 45 -10.62 6.24 19.84
N SER A 46 -9.45 5.61 19.75
CA SER A 46 -8.21 6.02 20.44
C SER A 46 -6.95 5.83 19.57
N PRO A 47 -6.78 6.63 18.51
CA PRO A 47 -5.65 6.51 17.57
C PRO A 47 -4.29 6.65 18.25
N GLU A 48 -4.20 7.48 19.30
CA GLU A 48 -2.96 7.72 20.04
C GLU A 48 -2.52 6.49 20.86
N ALA A 49 -3.46 5.69 21.35
CA ALA A 49 -3.14 4.45 22.07
C ALA A 49 -2.57 3.38 21.13
N VAL A 50 -2.98 3.40 19.85
CA VAL A 50 -2.54 2.45 18.83
C VAL A 50 -1.22 2.89 18.20
N PHE A 51 -1.08 4.17 17.83
CA PHE A 51 0.03 4.66 17.02
C PHE A 51 1.00 5.60 17.75
N GLY A 52 0.66 6.08 18.95
CA GLY A 52 1.38 7.19 19.62
C GLY A 52 2.83 6.90 20.02
N THR A 53 3.22 5.62 20.10
CA THR A 53 4.60 5.20 20.39
C THR A 53 5.36 4.70 19.16
N MET A 54 4.68 4.52 18.02
CA MET A 54 5.31 4.01 16.81
C MET A 54 6.08 5.12 16.11
N ARG A 55 7.38 4.89 15.91
CA ARG A 55 8.25 5.79 15.15
C ARG A 55 8.65 5.12 13.85
N VAL A 56 8.74 5.92 12.79
CA VAL A 56 9.32 5.45 11.52
C VAL A 56 10.80 5.15 11.74
N THR A 57 11.19 3.90 11.47
CA THR A 57 12.58 3.45 11.51
C THR A 57 13.03 3.06 10.11
N ALA A 58 14.33 3.13 9.82
CA ALA A 58 14.86 2.75 8.51
C ALA A 58 14.60 1.27 8.20
N THR A 59 14.75 0.38 9.19
CA THR A 59 14.46 -1.05 9.05
C THR A 59 12.97 -1.31 8.84
N GLY A 60 12.11 -0.63 9.60
CA GLY A 60 10.65 -0.72 9.44
C GLY A 60 10.18 -0.22 8.08
N TYR A 61 10.77 0.87 7.57
CA TYR A 61 10.49 1.39 6.24
C TYR A 61 10.89 0.41 5.13
N ILE A 62 12.12 -0.15 5.19
CA ILE A 62 12.58 -1.10 4.18
C ILE A 62 11.73 -2.38 4.20
N GLY A 63 11.44 -2.91 5.40
CA GLY A 63 10.57 -4.07 5.57
C GLY A 63 9.18 -3.82 5.00
N GLY A 64 8.53 -2.73 5.41
CA GLY A 64 7.20 -2.37 4.92
C GLY A 64 7.17 -2.06 3.41
N LEU A 65 8.20 -1.43 2.85
CA LEU A 65 8.30 -1.19 1.41
C LEU A 65 8.37 -2.50 0.63
N LEU A 66 9.18 -3.45 1.09
CA LEU A 66 9.27 -4.78 0.48
C LEU A 66 7.93 -5.52 0.54
N GLU A 67 7.27 -5.50 1.70
CA GLU A 67 5.94 -6.10 1.88
C GLU A 67 4.91 -5.48 0.91
N VAL A 68 4.83 -4.15 0.84
CA VAL A 68 3.90 -3.44 -0.06
C VAL A 68 4.15 -3.80 -1.52
N VAL A 69 5.41 -3.80 -1.96
CA VAL A 69 5.78 -4.12 -3.34
C VAL A 69 5.43 -5.58 -3.67
N VAL A 70 5.77 -6.52 -2.80
CA VAL A 70 5.50 -7.95 -3.02
C VAL A 70 3.99 -8.22 -3.01
N TYR A 71 3.26 -7.74 -2.00
CA TYR A 71 1.82 -7.95 -1.89
C TYR A 71 1.07 -7.31 -3.06
N MET A 72 1.42 -6.07 -3.43
CA MET A 72 0.77 -5.42 -4.57
C MET A 72 1.07 -6.16 -5.88
N TYR A 73 2.29 -6.64 -6.09
CA TYR A 73 2.63 -7.43 -7.27
C TYR A 73 1.75 -8.67 -7.39
N VAL A 74 1.64 -9.45 -6.29
CA VAL A 74 0.84 -10.68 -6.24
C VAL A 74 -0.64 -10.37 -6.44
N MET A 75 -1.19 -9.38 -5.73
CA MET A 75 -2.59 -9.01 -5.85
C MET A 75 -2.95 -8.49 -7.25
N ALA A 76 -2.11 -7.64 -7.84
CA ALA A 76 -2.30 -7.16 -9.20
C ALA A 76 -2.20 -8.30 -10.23
N TRP A 77 -1.35 -9.31 -9.98
CA TRP A 77 -1.24 -10.49 -10.83
C TRP A 77 -2.51 -11.33 -10.77
N ILE A 78 -3.02 -11.62 -9.56
CA ILE A 78 -4.28 -12.34 -9.35
C ILE A 78 -5.43 -11.58 -10.01
N PHE A 79 -5.51 -10.27 -9.81
CA PHE A 79 -6.53 -9.42 -10.43
C PHE A 79 -6.47 -9.51 -11.96
N ALA A 80 -5.28 -9.34 -12.56
CA ALA A 80 -5.12 -9.42 -14.00
C ALA A 80 -5.47 -10.83 -14.54
N TRP A 81 -5.21 -11.89 -13.77
CA TRP A 81 -5.64 -13.25 -14.12
C TRP A 81 -7.16 -13.38 -14.15
N VAL A 82 -7.84 -12.97 -13.07
CA VAL A 82 -9.30 -13.01 -12.95
C VAL A 82 -9.94 -12.16 -14.05
N PHE A 83 -9.48 -10.92 -14.24
CA PHE A 83 -9.99 -10.00 -15.26
C PHE A 83 -9.85 -10.59 -16.67
N ASN A 84 -8.68 -11.15 -17.00
CA ASN A 84 -8.48 -11.78 -18.30
C ASN A 84 -9.38 -13.00 -18.50
N ARG A 85 -9.77 -13.70 -17.42
CA ARG A 85 -10.68 -14.84 -17.50
C ARG A 85 -12.13 -14.40 -17.68
N THR A 86 -12.58 -13.38 -16.97
CA THR A 86 -13.96 -12.89 -17.03
C THR A 86 -14.26 -12.22 -18.38
N VAL A 87 -13.35 -11.38 -18.86
CA VAL A 87 -13.51 -10.65 -20.13
C VAL A 87 -13.30 -11.55 -21.35
N LYS A 88 -12.78 -12.77 -21.20
CA LYS A 88 -12.67 -13.75 -22.30
C LYS A 88 -14.02 -14.41 -22.65
N HIS A 89 -15.04 -14.28 -21.80
CA HIS A 89 -16.37 -14.86 -22.00
C HIS A 89 -17.43 -13.84 -22.45
N GLN A 90 -17.04 -12.61 -22.78
CA GLN A 90 -17.85 -11.62 -23.50
C GLN A 90 -17.30 -11.44 -24.91
#